data_AF-A0A962Z3U2-F1
#
_entry.id   AF-A0A962Z3U2-F1
#
_cell.length_a   1.000
_cell.length_b   1.000
_cell.length_c   1.000
_cell.angle_alpha   90.00
_cell.angle_beta   90.00
_cell.angle_gamma   90.00
#
_symmetry.space_group_name_H-M   'P 1'
#
loop_
_entity.id
_entity.type
_entity.pdbx_description
1 polymer ?
#
loop_
_entity_poly.entity_id
_entity_poly.type
_entity_poly.pdbx_seq_one_letter_code
_entity_poly.pdbx_strand_id
1 'polypeptide(L)'
;YFYEKDNSAPNYRLLSDIPKLAHLVDGMLELAISAFDRLDTGSALDVIRKEAELAEEMVAAQRRLSTYLMEDSRSIGHVVDITLGLRALERIGGHAKYVARHTIYLIKGKDVRHEPLERVIADVGH
;
A
#
# COMPACT_ATOMS: atom_id res chain seq x y z
N TYR A 1 -26.56 2.70 -2.56
CA TYR A 1 -25.42 2.46 -1.66
C TYR A 1 -25.85 1.41 -0.66
N PHE A 2 -25.06 0.35 -0.48
CA PHE A 2 -25.41 -0.70 0.48
C PHE A 2 -25.35 -0.11 1.89
N TYR A 3 -26.46 -0.23 2.64
CA TYR A 3 -26.70 0.24 4.02
C TYR A 3 -27.15 1.71 4.18
N GLU A 4 -28.48 1.88 4.24
CA GLU A 4 -29.17 3.15 4.51
C GLU A 4 -29.82 3.16 5.91
N LYS A 5 -29.20 2.55 6.93
CA LYS A 5 -29.85 2.49 8.27
C LYS A 5 -28.97 2.64 9.50
N ASP A 6 -27.69 2.95 9.34
CA ASP A 6 -26.86 3.40 10.46
C ASP A 6 -26.12 4.68 10.08
N ASN A 7 -26.69 5.82 10.46
CA ASN A 7 -26.11 7.15 10.29
C ASN A 7 -25.18 7.51 11.47
N SER A 8 -24.89 6.56 12.36
CA SER A 8 -23.94 6.76 13.44
C SER A 8 -22.55 6.93 12.84
N ALA A 9 -21.83 7.98 13.24
CA ALA A 9 -20.47 8.18 12.77
C ALA A 9 -19.62 6.95 13.15
N PRO A 10 -18.78 6.44 12.25
CA PRO A 10 -17.91 5.32 12.56
C PRO A 10 -17.06 5.66 13.78
N ASN A 11 -16.97 4.73 14.74
CA ASN A 11 -16.12 4.87 15.91
C ASN A 11 -14.70 5.25 15.43
N TYR A 12 -14.10 6.31 16.01
CA TYR A 12 -12.79 6.82 15.58
C TYR A 12 -11.72 5.71 15.58
N ARG A 13 -11.88 4.71 16.43
CA ARG A 13 -11.02 3.52 16.52
C ARG A 13 -11.02 2.65 15.26
N LEU A 14 -12.10 2.66 14.49
CA LEU A 14 -12.20 1.96 13.20
C LEU A 14 -11.38 2.67 12.11
N LEU A 15 -11.23 3.99 12.22
CA LEU A 15 -10.53 4.81 11.21
C LEU A 15 -9.03 4.96 11.50
N SER A 16 -8.52 4.45 12.62
CA SER A 16 -7.15 4.74 13.09
C SER A 16 -6.06 4.33 12.11
N ASP A 17 -6.31 3.31 11.30
CA ASP A 17 -5.32 2.77 10.36
C ASP A 17 -5.28 3.51 9.02
N ILE A 18 -6.38 4.18 8.63
CA ILE A 18 -6.47 4.85 7.34
C ILE A 18 -5.41 5.95 7.20
N PRO A 19 -5.26 6.91 8.14
CA PRO A 19 -4.26 7.96 8.00
C PRO A 19 -2.83 7.42 7.91
N LYS A 20 -2.50 6.39 8.71
CA LYS A 20 -1.17 5.77 8.71
C LYS A 20 -0.85 5.15 7.35
N LEU A 21 -1.76 4.33 6.82
CA LEU A 21 -1.58 3.66 5.53
C LEU A 21 -1.61 4.66 4.37
N ALA A 22 -2.45 5.70 4.45
CA ALA A 22 -2.49 6.76 3.45
C ALA A 22 -1.15 7.52 3.36
N HIS A 23 -0.54 7.89 4.48
CA HIS A 23 0.78 8.54 4.50
C HIS A 23 1.87 7.63 3.92
N LEU A 24 1.82 6.32 4.22
CA LEU A 24 2.79 5.37 3.67
C LEU A 24 2.69 5.28 2.14
N VAL A 25 1.46 5.16 1.63
CA VAL A 25 1.17 5.11 0.19
C VAL A 25 1.54 6.42 -0.52
N ASP A 26 1.26 7.56 0.09
CA ASP A 26 1.63 8.88 -0.44
C ASP A 26 3.15 9.01 -0.60
N GLY A 27 3.91 8.65 0.44
CA GLY A 27 5.37 8.62 0.37
C GLY A 27 5.92 7.62 -0.65
N MET A 28 5.25 6.46 -0.84
CA MET A 28 5.63 5.52 -1.91
C MET A 28 5.42 6.11 -3.29
N LEU A 29 4.33 6.85 -3.51
CA LEU A 29 4.02 7.46 -4.80
C LEU A 29 5.00 8.60 -5.10
N GLU A 30 5.27 9.47 -4.14
CA GLU A 30 6.24 10.56 -4.27
C GLU A 30 7.64 10.02 -4.60
N LEU A 31 8.06 8.96 -3.90
CA LEU A 31 9.35 8.32 -4.13
C LEU A 31 9.41 7.63 -5.49
N ALA A 32 8.34 6.97 -5.93
CA ALA A 32 8.28 6.33 -7.24
C ALA A 32 8.36 7.34 -8.39
N ILE A 33 7.67 8.46 -8.27
CA ILE A 33 7.71 9.56 -9.24
C ILE A 33 9.11 10.17 -9.25
N SER A 34 9.67 10.46 -8.08
CA SER A 34 11.02 11.03 -7.96
C SER A 34 12.09 10.10 -8.54
N ALA A 35 11.97 8.80 -8.30
CA ALA A 35 12.85 7.78 -8.87
C ALA A 35 12.76 7.78 -10.40
N PHE A 36 11.55 7.84 -10.95
CA PHE A 36 11.33 7.87 -12.40
C PHE A 36 11.88 9.15 -13.04
N ASP A 37 11.57 10.33 -12.48
CA ASP A 37 12.02 11.63 -12.99
C ASP A 37 13.55 11.74 -13.02
N ARG A 38 14.21 11.23 -11.98
CA ARG A 38 15.68 11.31 -11.82
C ARG A 38 16.42 10.10 -12.39
N LEU A 39 15.69 9.10 -12.88
CA LEU A 39 16.25 7.80 -13.25
C LEU A 39 17.16 7.22 -12.15
N ASP A 40 16.66 7.25 -10.92
CA ASP A 40 17.38 6.78 -9.74
C ASP A 40 16.93 5.37 -9.34
N THR A 41 17.82 4.40 -9.56
CA THR A 41 17.61 3.00 -9.15
C THR A 41 17.57 2.81 -7.63
N GLY A 42 18.23 3.69 -6.86
CA GLY A 42 18.23 3.63 -5.40
C GLY A 42 16.85 3.94 -4.83
N SER A 43 16.29 5.10 -5.21
CA SER A 43 14.92 5.48 -4.85
C SER A 43 13.90 4.45 -5.34
N ALA A 44 14.07 3.88 -6.54
CA ALA A 44 13.19 2.83 -7.04
C ALA A 44 13.23 1.56 -6.17
N LEU A 45 14.41 1.15 -5.70
CA LEU A 45 14.54 0.01 -4.81
C LEU A 45 13.85 0.25 -3.45
N ASP A 46 13.96 1.47 -2.93
CA ASP A 46 13.31 1.85 -1.68
C ASP A 46 11.78 1.83 -1.77
N VAL A 47 11.19 2.16 -2.93
CA VAL A 47 9.74 1.96 -3.18
C VAL A 47 9.37 0.48 -3.06
N ILE A 48 10.18 -0.43 -3.63
CA ILE A 48 9.89 -1.86 -3.58
C ILE A 48 9.99 -2.38 -2.13
N ARG A 49 10.94 -1.86 -1.33
CA ARG A 49 11.02 -2.18 0.10
C ARG A 49 9.80 -1.68 0.88
N LYS A 50 9.35 -0.45 0.61
CA LYS A 50 8.16 0.14 1.26
C LYS A 50 6.87 -0.61 0.92
N GLU A 51 6.80 -1.30 -0.22
CA GLU A 51 5.65 -2.14 -0.54
C GLU A 51 5.51 -3.36 0.40
N ALA A 52 6.62 -3.95 0.83
CA ALA A 52 6.59 -5.00 1.83
C ALA A 52 6.09 -4.49 3.19
N GLU A 53 6.55 -3.30 3.61
CA GLU A 53 6.05 -2.61 4.81
C GLU A 53 4.55 -2.32 4.71
N LEU A 54 4.07 -1.84 3.56
CA LEU A 54 2.65 -1.60 3.33
C LEU A 54 1.82 -2.87 3.46
N ALA A 55 2.28 -3.99 2.91
CA ALA A 55 1.59 -5.28 3.00
C ALA A 55 1.45 -5.76 4.45
N GLU A 56 2.52 -5.65 5.25
CA GLU A 56 2.51 -6.00 6.68
C GLU A 56 1.50 -5.15 7.47
N GLU A 57 1.51 -3.83 7.25
CA GLU A 57 0.58 -2.91 7.90
C GLU A 57 -0.87 -3.14 7.48
N MET A 58 -1.10 -3.52 6.22
CA MET A 58 -2.43 -3.85 5.72
C MET A 58 -3.00 -5.11 6.40
N VAL A 59 -2.18 -6.14 6.59
CA VAL A 59 -2.57 -7.35 7.35
C VAL A 59 -2.87 -6.99 8.80
N ALA A 60 -2.05 -6.13 9.42
CA ALA A 60 -2.28 -5.68 10.78
C ALA A 60 -3.59 -4.89 10.94
N ALA A 61 -3.92 -4.02 9.99
CA ALA A 61 -5.16 -3.27 9.96
C ALA A 61 -6.39 -4.19 9.79
N GLN A 62 -6.32 -5.17 8.88
CA GLN A 62 -7.39 -6.16 8.71
C GLN A 62 -7.66 -6.97 9.98
N ARG A 63 -6.61 -7.34 10.73
CA ARG A 63 -6.76 -8.02 12.03
C ARG A 63 -7.47 -7.14 13.05
N ARG A 64 -7.12 -5.85 13.15
CA ARG A 64 -7.79 -4.90 14.03
C ARG A 64 -9.27 -4.73 13.67
N LEU A 65 -9.59 -4.57 12.38
CA LEU A 65 -10.96 -4.51 11.89
C LEU A 65 -11.76 -5.77 12.22
N SER A 66 -11.14 -6.94 12.14
CA SER A 66 -11.76 -8.22 12.52
C SER A 66 -12.10 -8.24 14.02
N THR A 67 -11.19 -7.77 14.88
CA THR A 67 -11.46 -7.64 16.32
C THR A 67 -12.62 -6.69 16.60
N TYR A 68 -12.66 -5.52 15.96
CA TYR A 68 -13.78 -4.58 16.15
C TYR A 68 -15.13 -5.15 15.69
N LEU A 69 -15.13 -5.94 14.60
CA LEU A 69 -16.33 -6.63 14.14
C LEU A 69 -16.79 -7.70 15.14
N MET A 70 -15.86 -8.37 15.83
CA MET A 70 -16.17 -9.34 16.89
C MET A 70 -16.69 -8.66 18.17
N GLU A 71 -16.23 -7.45 18.48
CA GLU A 71 -16.70 -6.65 19.61
C GLU A 71 -18.13 -6.11 19.39
N ASP A 72 -18.43 -5.64 18.18
CA ASP A 72 -19.77 -5.17 17.82
C ASP A 72 -20.11 -5.48 16.36
N SER A 73 -20.89 -6.55 16.15
CA SER A 73 -21.32 -6.99 14.81
C SER A 73 -22.21 -6.00 14.08
N ARG A 74 -22.82 -5.03 14.78
CA ARG A 74 -23.62 -3.97 14.17
C ARG A 74 -22.77 -3.01 13.34
N SER A 75 -21.46 -2.94 13.61
CA SER A 75 -20.51 -2.11 12.87
C SER A 75 -20.09 -2.66 11.50
N ILE A 76 -20.69 -3.78 11.05
CA ILE A 76 -20.29 -4.48 9.81
C ILE A 76 -20.32 -3.59 8.57
N GLY A 77 -21.29 -2.67 8.44
CA GLY A 77 -21.36 -1.73 7.33
C GLY A 77 -20.10 -0.86 7.26
N HIS A 78 -19.75 -0.21 8.38
CA HIS A 78 -18.54 0.62 8.46
C HIS A 78 -17.26 -0.17 8.23
N VAL A 79 -17.15 -1.40 8.76
CA VAL A 79 -15.96 -2.26 8.55
C VAL A 79 -15.78 -2.61 7.08
N VAL A 80 -16.87 -2.87 6.35
CA VAL A 80 -16.83 -3.12 4.90
C VAL A 80 -16.35 -1.88 4.14
N ASP A 81 -16.92 -0.70 4.44
CA ASP A 81 -16.51 0.56 3.79
C ASP A 81 -15.02 0.85 4.00
N ILE A 82 -14.54 0.66 5.23
CA ILE A 82 -13.13 0.86 5.57
C ILE A 82 -12.26 -0.16 4.84
N THR A 83 -12.67 -1.43 4.78
CA THR A 83 -11.93 -2.48 4.05
C THR A 83 -11.81 -2.13 2.56
N LEU A 84 -12.85 -1.56 1.95
CA LEU A 84 -12.80 -1.10 0.56
C LEU A 84 -11.81 0.06 0.38
N GLY A 85 -11.78 1.00 1.33
CA GLY A 85 -10.78 2.08 1.37
C GLY A 85 -9.35 1.56 1.50
N LEU A 86 -9.11 0.62 2.42
CA LEU A 86 -7.81 -0.02 2.62
C LEU A 86 -7.34 -0.76 1.34
N ARG A 87 -8.23 -1.48 0.66
CA ARG A 87 -7.91 -2.09 -0.63
C ARG A 87 -7.60 -1.07 -1.72
N ALA A 88 -8.20 0.11 -1.68
CA ALA A 88 -7.85 1.17 -2.62
C ALA A 88 -6.41 1.66 -2.38
N LEU A 89 -6.02 1.86 -1.11
CA LEU A 89 -4.65 2.22 -0.73
C LEU A 89 -3.63 1.15 -1.16
N GLU A 90 -3.92 -0.12 -0.93
CA GLU A 90 -3.09 -1.24 -1.39
C GLU A 90 -2.84 -1.18 -2.91
N ARG A 91 -3.89 -0.98 -3.72
CA ARG A 91 -3.75 -0.87 -5.18
C ARG A 91 -2.87 0.31 -5.59
N ILE A 92 -3.00 1.45 -4.93
CA ILE A 92 -2.16 2.63 -5.22
C ILE A 92 -0.69 2.33 -4.90
N GLY A 93 -0.40 1.72 -3.75
CA GLY A 93 0.96 1.28 -3.41
C GLY A 93 1.53 0.26 -4.41
N GLY A 94 0.69 -0.67 -4.86
CA GLY A 94 1.03 -1.61 -5.94
C GLY A 94 1.37 -0.92 -7.26
N HIS A 95 0.64 0.14 -7.64
CA HIS A 95 0.96 0.95 -8.81
C HIS A 95 2.28 1.71 -8.65
N ALA A 96 2.57 2.29 -7.48
CA ALA A 96 3.85 2.93 -7.20
C ALA A 96 5.03 1.96 -7.38
N LYS A 97 4.90 0.72 -6.89
CA LYS A 97 5.88 -0.35 -7.15
C LYS A 97 6.06 -0.63 -8.64
N TYR A 98 4.99 -0.69 -9.42
CA TYR A 98 5.11 -0.94 -10.86
C TYR A 98 5.88 0.18 -11.57
N VAL A 99 5.65 1.45 -11.20
CA VAL A 99 6.42 2.59 -11.70
C VAL A 99 7.90 2.42 -11.35
N ALA A 100 8.23 2.14 -10.09
CA ALA A 100 9.61 1.94 -9.66
C ALA A 100 10.33 0.79 -10.43
N ARG A 101 9.64 -0.34 -10.63
CA ARG A 101 10.20 -1.45 -11.43
C ARG A 101 10.39 -1.07 -12.90
N HIS A 102 9.52 -0.22 -13.44
CA HIS A 102 9.69 0.30 -14.79
C HIS A 102 10.89 1.23 -14.90
N THR A 103 11.14 2.08 -13.89
CA THR A 103 12.35 2.91 -13.80
C THR A 103 13.62 2.06 -13.84
N ILE A 104 13.70 0.99 -13.04
CA ILE A 104 14.86 0.09 -13.03
C ILE A 104 15.06 -0.56 -14.40
N TYR A 105 13.97 -1.02 -15.02
CA TYR A 105 14.00 -1.58 -16.37
C TYR A 105 14.57 -0.58 -17.40
N LEU A 106 14.13 0.68 -17.35
CA LEU A 106 14.56 1.72 -18.28
C LEU A 106 16.09 1.97 -18.20
N ILE A 107 16.67 1.87 -17.01
CA ILE A 107 18.09 2.17 -16.76
C ILE A 107 18.98 0.97 -17.06
N LYS A 108 18.60 -0.23 -16.60
CA LYS A 108 19.43 -1.43 -16.68
C LYS A 108 19.16 -2.29 -17.91
N GLY A 109 18.06 -2.04 -18.65
CA GLY A 109 17.66 -2.80 -19.84
C GLY A 109 17.25 -4.25 -19.56
N LYS A 110 17.11 -4.64 -18.29
CA LYS A 110 16.77 -5.99 -17.83
C LYS A 110 15.41 -6.01 -17.18
N ASP A 111 14.57 -6.97 -17.57
CA ASP A 111 13.20 -7.10 -17.08
C ASP A 111 13.16 -7.61 -15.63
N VAL A 112 13.12 -6.68 -14.68
CA VAL A 112 12.98 -6.95 -13.25
C VAL A 112 11.51 -7.07 -12.80
N ARG A 113 10.54 -7.02 -13.72
CA ARG A 113 9.10 -6.96 -13.37
C ARG A 113 8.57 -8.25 -12.75
N HIS A 114 9.25 -9.37 -13.00
CA HIS A 114 8.88 -10.71 -12.52
C HIS A 114 9.95 -11.39 -11.65
N GLU A 115 11.03 -10.68 -11.32
CA GLU A 115 12.11 -11.23 -10.51
C GLU A 115 11.90 -10.94 -9.02
N PRO A 116 12.29 -11.87 -8.12
CA PRO A 116 12.23 -11.65 -6.68
C PRO A 116 13.17 -10.51 -6.27
N LEU A 117 12.81 -9.79 -5.20
CA LEU A 117 13.46 -8.56 -4.75
C LEU A 117 14.98 -8.74 -4.56
N GLU A 118 15.40 -9.90 -4.06
CA GLU A 118 16.80 -10.25 -3.81
C GLU A 118 17.63 -10.22 -5.09
N ARG A 119 17.05 -10.64 -6.23
CA ARG A 119 17.71 -10.62 -7.53
C ARG A 119 17.79 -9.21 -8.08
N VAL A 120 16.73 -8.42 -7.89
CA VAL A 120 16.71 -7.00 -8.28
C VAL A 120 17.78 -6.21 -7.51
N ILE A 121 17.96 -6.48 -6.22
CA ILE A 121 19.01 -5.88 -5.40
C ILE A 121 20.41 -6.25 -5.90
N ALA A 122 20.63 -7.54 -6.21
CA ALA A 122 21.91 -8.01 -6.73
C ALA A 122 22.27 -7.35 -8.09
N ASP A 123 21.27 -7.14 -8.96
CA ASP A 123 21.47 -6.49 -10.27
C ASP A 123 21.66 -4.96 -10.17
N VAL A 124 21.11 -4.30 -9.15
CA VAL A 124 21.27 -2.85 -8.94
C VAL A 124 22.61 -2.50 -8.27
N GLY A 125 23.18 -3.42 -7.47
CA GLY A 125 24.46 -3.25 -6.78
C GLY A 125 25.72 -3.34 -7.67
N HIS A 126 25.55 -3.64 -8.96
CA HIS A 126 26.60 -3.63 -9.99
C HIS A 126 26.40 -2.49 -10.98
#